data_AF-A0A0H3BXW5-F1
#
_entry.id   AF-A0A0H3BXW5-F1
#
_cell.length_a   1.000
_cell.length_b   1.000
_cell.length_c   1.000
_cell.angle_alpha   90.00
_cell.angle_beta   90.00
_cell.angle_gamma   90.00
#
_symmetry.space_group_name_H-M   'P 1'
#
loop_
_entity.id
_entity.type
_entity.pdbx_description
1 polymer ?
#
loop_
_entity_poly.entity_id
_entity_poly.type
_entity_poly.pdbx_seq_one_letter_code
_entity_poly.pdbx_strand_id
1 'polypeptide(L)'
;MGSDSLPVKISLFDVDTYLADSMQFHLEYILRLFPKSGVHYLMPTFRGEAVDHPHLSQFYHSECEMEGDLHYVMNLVDRYIKFLVSEILRECRDSIFGITKDVSHLESFIDRKIPIITFEEACTILENEIDSLEYNDEHHFYVLTDVGEKKLMEHFEGVVWVKNYPCKSVPFYQRFSTDYLFAYNADLLLGIGETVGCGERCETYEEAVENMNYLQVDASEYS
;
A
#
# COMPACT_ATOMS: atom_id res chain seq x y z
N MET A 1 8.47 0.38 14.03
CA MET A 1 7.39 1.09 13.31
C MET A 1 7.66 1.04 11.82
N GLY A 2 7.55 -0.14 11.23
CA GLY A 2 7.72 -0.39 9.80
C GLY A 2 6.94 -1.65 9.49
N SER A 3 5.82 -1.51 8.77
CA SER A 3 4.77 -2.53 8.60
C SER A 3 4.23 -3.08 9.93
N ASP A 4 2.93 -3.01 10.17
CA ASP A 4 2.31 -3.69 11.33
C ASP A 4 2.38 -5.23 11.23
N SER A 5 3.06 -5.75 10.21
CA SER A 5 3.26 -7.17 10.01
C SER A 5 4.28 -7.78 10.95
N LEU A 6 3.89 -8.90 11.57
CA LEU A 6 4.79 -9.69 12.40
C LEU A 6 5.80 -10.45 11.50
N PRO A 7 7.11 -10.36 11.74
CA PRO A 7 8.09 -11.04 10.90
C PRO A 7 8.08 -12.56 11.16
N VAL A 8 8.20 -13.36 10.09
CA VAL A 8 8.25 -14.83 10.20
C VAL A 8 9.68 -15.29 10.41
N LYS A 9 9.96 -15.82 11.61
CA LYS A 9 11.27 -16.35 11.98
C LYS A 9 11.37 -17.86 11.70
N ILE A 10 12.46 -18.27 11.04
CA ILE A 10 12.83 -19.67 10.80
C ILE A 10 14.26 -19.95 11.28
N SER A 11 14.61 -21.22 11.47
CA SER A 11 16.00 -21.65 11.67
C SER A 11 16.53 -22.25 10.37
N LEU A 12 17.53 -21.60 9.77
CA LEU A 12 18.21 -22.07 8.57
C LEU A 12 19.64 -22.48 8.95
N PHE A 13 19.88 -23.79 9.09
CA PHE A 13 21.17 -24.33 9.56
C PHE A 13 21.61 -23.75 10.92
N ASP A 14 20.70 -23.73 11.89
CA ASP A 14 20.92 -23.16 13.24
C ASP A 14 21.20 -21.65 13.26
N VAL A 15 20.90 -20.96 12.16
CA VAL A 15 20.92 -19.50 12.07
C VAL A 15 19.48 -18.99 12.02
N ASP A 16 19.15 -18.14 12.98
CA ASP A 16 17.89 -17.41 12.99
C ASP A 16 17.79 -16.52 11.75
N THR A 17 16.79 -16.79 10.92
CA THR A 17 16.55 -16.11 9.64
C THR A 17 15.11 -15.65 9.57
N TYR A 18 14.86 -14.49 8.96
CA TYR A 18 13.52 -13.95 8.77
C TYR A 18 13.13 -14.07 7.30
N LEU A 19 11.93 -14.58 7.05
CA LEU A 19 11.38 -14.60 5.70
C LEU A 19 10.93 -13.20 5.30
N ALA A 20 11.17 -12.84 4.05
CA ALA A 20 10.87 -11.49 3.55
C ALA A 20 9.35 -11.22 3.58
N ASP A 21 9.00 -10.12 4.23
CA ASP A 21 7.67 -9.51 4.21
C ASP A 21 7.52 -8.50 3.04
N SER A 22 8.63 -7.98 2.53
CA SER A 22 8.73 -7.15 1.33
C SER A 22 10.15 -7.18 0.76
N MET A 23 10.29 -7.00 -0.56
CA MET A 23 11.60 -6.82 -1.21
C MET A 23 11.92 -5.36 -1.53
N GLN A 24 11.14 -4.41 -1.01
CA GLN A 24 11.26 -2.99 -1.33
C GLN A 24 12.70 -2.45 -1.25
N PHE A 25 13.41 -2.66 -0.14
CA PHE A 25 14.79 -2.14 -0.01
C PHE A 25 15.76 -2.73 -1.05
N HIS A 26 15.57 -4.00 -1.43
CA HIS A 26 16.37 -4.60 -2.49
C HIS A 26 16.03 -3.98 -3.85
N LEU A 27 14.75 -3.71 -4.13
CA LEU A 27 14.32 -3.01 -5.33
C LEU A 27 14.87 -1.59 -5.38
N GLU A 28 14.81 -0.84 -4.29
CA GLU A 28 15.40 0.49 -4.15
C GLU A 28 16.91 0.51 -4.42
N TYR A 29 17.63 -0.52 -3.98
CA TYR A 29 19.05 -0.69 -4.29
C TYR A 29 19.29 -0.98 -5.78
N ILE A 30 18.52 -1.91 -6.37
CA ILE A 30 18.66 -2.27 -7.79
C ILE A 30 18.29 -1.08 -8.69
N LEU A 31 17.25 -0.31 -8.34
CA LEU A 31 16.85 0.88 -9.08
C LEU A 31 18.01 1.90 -9.16
N ARG A 32 18.75 2.10 -8.07
CA ARG A 32 19.93 2.97 -8.05
C ARG A 32 21.05 2.49 -9.00
N LEU A 33 21.13 1.20 -9.29
CA LEU A 33 22.06 0.64 -10.27
C LEU A 33 21.54 0.76 -11.72
N PHE A 34 20.22 0.79 -11.91
CA PHE A 34 19.55 0.82 -13.21
C PHE A 34 18.45 1.89 -13.30
N PRO A 35 18.76 3.18 -13.07
CA PRO A 35 17.76 4.24 -12.85
C PRO A 35 16.78 4.45 -14.01
N LYS A 36 17.22 4.15 -15.24
CA LYS A 36 16.42 4.34 -16.47
C LYS A 36 15.36 3.26 -16.69
N SER A 37 15.25 2.29 -15.80
CA SER A 37 14.29 1.19 -15.91
C SER A 37 13.65 0.99 -14.55
N GLY A 38 12.32 1.02 -14.50
CA GLY A 38 11.60 0.56 -13.31
C GLY A 38 11.98 -0.89 -13.01
N VAL A 39 12.09 -1.23 -11.74
CA VAL A 39 12.43 -2.57 -11.26
C VAL A 39 11.20 -3.16 -10.60
N HIS A 40 10.92 -4.43 -10.85
CA HIS A 40 9.75 -5.09 -10.30
C HIS A 40 10.10 -6.48 -9.80
N TYR A 41 9.27 -6.98 -8.90
CA TYR A 41 9.41 -8.27 -8.26
C TYR A 41 8.02 -8.89 -8.07
N LEU A 42 7.89 -10.17 -8.38
CA LEU A 42 6.65 -10.92 -8.17
C LEU A 42 7.00 -12.28 -7.58
N MET A 43 6.86 -12.42 -6.27
CA MET A 43 7.15 -13.67 -5.55
C MET A 43 6.32 -13.76 -4.27
N PRO A 44 6.36 -14.91 -3.57
CA PRO A 44 5.74 -15.05 -2.26
C PRO A 44 6.37 -14.14 -1.20
N THR A 45 5.50 -13.52 -0.41
CA THR A 45 5.77 -12.75 0.80
C THR A 45 5.18 -13.47 2.01
N PHE A 46 5.75 -13.28 3.20
CA PHE A 46 5.35 -13.97 4.41
C PHE A 46 5.00 -12.98 5.54
N ARG A 47 3.90 -13.25 6.24
CA ARG A 47 3.49 -12.50 7.44
C ARG A 47 3.23 -13.49 8.59
N GLY A 48 3.69 -13.15 9.78
CA GLY A 48 3.55 -13.92 11.01
C GLY A 48 2.20 -13.77 11.70
N GLU A 49 1.24 -13.15 11.03
CA GLU A 49 -0.13 -12.98 11.48
C GLU A 49 -0.91 -14.30 11.43
N ALA A 50 -1.92 -14.42 12.30
CA ALA A 50 -2.88 -15.50 12.19
C ALA A 50 -3.71 -15.31 10.92
N VAL A 51 -3.97 -16.39 10.19
CA VAL A 51 -4.81 -16.35 8.99
C VAL A 51 -6.24 -16.00 9.40
N ASP A 52 -6.77 -14.90 8.87
CA ASP A 52 -8.17 -14.50 8.99
C ASP A 52 -8.78 -14.20 7.59
N HIS A 53 -9.94 -13.55 7.52
CA HIS A 53 -10.67 -13.40 6.26
C HIS A 53 -9.93 -12.51 5.23
N PRO A 54 -9.30 -11.37 5.60
CA PRO A 54 -8.44 -10.61 4.68
C PRO A 54 -6.95 -10.97 4.73
N HIS A 55 -6.41 -11.54 5.82
CA HIS A 55 -4.96 -11.74 5.98
C HIS A 55 -4.51 -13.17 5.69
N LEU A 56 -3.62 -13.32 4.70
CA LEU A 56 -2.89 -14.55 4.42
C LEU A 56 -1.48 -14.47 5.01
N SER A 57 -1.03 -15.54 5.68
CA SER A 57 0.36 -15.65 6.15
C SER A 57 1.37 -15.85 5.02
N GLN A 58 0.89 -16.20 3.82
CA GLN A 58 1.68 -16.26 2.59
C GLN A 58 0.84 -15.84 1.39
N PHE A 59 1.32 -14.89 0.60
CA PHE A 59 0.66 -14.41 -0.63
C PHE A 59 1.67 -13.99 -1.68
N TYR A 60 1.25 -13.89 -2.95
CA TYR A 60 2.09 -13.34 -4.01
C TYR A 60 2.04 -11.83 -3.98
N HIS A 61 3.21 -11.20 -3.84
CA HIS A 61 3.34 -9.75 -3.77
C HIS A 61 3.97 -9.23 -5.06
N SER A 62 3.26 -8.33 -5.76
CA SER A 62 3.71 -7.66 -6.97
C SER A 62 4.26 -6.29 -6.62
N GLU A 63 5.56 -6.20 -6.41
CA GLU A 63 6.25 -4.98 -5.99
C GLU A 63 6.96 -4.30 -7.17
N CYS A 64 7.02 -2.97 -7.17
CA CYS A 64 7.69 -2.20 -8.20
C CYS A 64 8.28 -0.92 -7.62
N GLU A 65 9.51 -0.59 -8.00
CA GLU A 65 10.20 0.64 -7.63
C GLU A 65 10.66 1.35 -8.91
N MET A 66 10.49 2.67 -8.97
CA MET A 66 10.80 3.46 -10.17
C MET A 66 11.11 4.92 -9.84
N GLU A 67 11.79 5.61 -10.76
CA GLU A 67 11.89 7.07 -10.69
C GLU A 67 10.54 7.73 -11.00
N GLY A 68 10.09 8.65 -10.13
CA GLY A 68 8.85 9.39 -10.29
C GLY A 68 8.34 9.94 -8.95
N ASP A 69 7.33 10.79 -9.01
CA ASP A 69 6.59 11.28 -7.84
C ASP A 69 5.38 10.38 -7.52
N LEU A 70 4.70 10.66 -6.41
CA LEU A 70 3.49 9.94 -6.00
C LEU A 70 2.42 9.94 -7.10
N HIS A 71 2.25 11.07 -7.80
CA HIS A 71 1.27 11.18 -8.87
C HIS A 71 1.60 10.24 -10.04
N TYR A 72 2.88 10.14 -10.40
CA TYR A 72 3.34 9.25 -11.46
C TYR A 72 3.06 7.79 -11.15
N VAL A 73 3.40 7.32 -9.93
CA VAL A 73 3.15 5.92 -9.53
C VAL A 73 1.66 5.61 -9.44
N MET A 74 0.83 6.50 -8.88
CA MET A 74 -0.64 6.32 -8.86
C MET A 74 -1.22 6.17 -10.26
N ASN A 75 -0.80 7.04 -11.22
CA ASN A 75 -1.24 6.91 -12.60
C ASN A 75 -0.76 5.61 -13.27
N LEU A 76 0.43 5.13 -12.93
CA LEU A 76 0.91 3.85 -13.43
C LEU A 76 0.06 2.69 -12.89
N VAL A 77 -0.24 2.68 -11.59
CA VAL A 77 -1.09 1.68 -10.94
C VAL A 77 -2.48 1.68 -11.58
N ASP A 78 -3.10 2.86 -11.77
CA ASP A 78 -4.38 3.00 -12.47
C ASP A 78 -4.36 2.30 -13.84
N ARG A 79 -3.33 2.58 -14.65
CA ARG A 79 -3.17 1.94 -15.97
C ARG A 79 -2.92 0.44 -15.84
N TYR A 80 -2.13 0.01 -14.87
CA TYR A 80 -1.77 -1.38 -14.66
C TYR A 80 -2.99 -2.23 -14.29
N ILE A 81 -3.77 -1.80 -13.30
CA ILE A 81 -4.99 -2.53 -12.88
C ILE A 81 -6.01 -2.56 -14.02
N LYS A 82 -6.23 -1.46 -14.73
CA LYS A 82 -7.13 -1.43 -15.90
C LYS A 82 -6.66 -2.34 -17.03
N PHE A 83 -5.35 -2.38 -17.29
CA PHE A 83 -4.77 -3.31 -18.25
C PHE A 83 -5.01 -4.77 -17.85
N LEU A 84 -4.78 -5.12 -16.58
CA LEU A 84 -5.05 -6.47 -16.06
C LEU A 84 -6.53 -6.84 -16.21
N VAL A 85 -7.45 -5.95 -15.81
CA VAL A 85 -8.90 -6.18 -15.94
C VAL A 85 -9.29 -6.37 -17.42
N SER A 86 -8.75 -5.54 -18.32
CA SER A 86 -8.97 -5.66 -19.76
C SER A 86 -8.50 -7.01 -20.30
N GLU A 87 -7.30 -7.46 -19.94
CA GLU A 87 -6.75 -8.74 -20.38
C GLU A 87 -7.50 -9.94 -19.80
N ILE A 88 -7.90 -9.86 -18.52
CA ILE A 88 -8.71 -10.88 -17.86
C ILE A 88 -10.08 -10.98 -18.53
N LEU A 89 -10.74 -9.85 -18.83
CA LEU A 89 -11.99 -9.86 -19.57
C LEU A 89 -11.78 -10.41 -20.98
N ARG A 90 -10.70 -10.04 -21.68
CA ARG A 90 -10.43 -10.52 -23.05
C ARG A 90 -10.32 -12.04 -23.12
N GLU A 91 -9.64 -12.67 -22.18
CA GLU A 91 -9.37 -14.12 -22.17
C GLU A 91 -10.44 -14.94 -21.42
N CYS A 92 -11.01 -14.40 -20.33
CA CYS A 92 -11.81 -15.16 -19.37
C CYS A 92 -13.26 -14.70 -19.26
N ARG A 93 -13.78 -13.84 -20.16
CA ARG A 93 -15.13 -13.27 -20.08
C ARG A 93 -16.22 -14.29 -19.77
N ASP A 94 -16.30 -15.34 -20.59
CA ASP A 94 -17.37 -16.34 -20.50
C ASP A 94 -17.29 -17.14 -19.21
N SER A 95 -16.07 -17.42 -18.73
CA SER A 95 -15.85 -18.09 -17.44
C SER A 95 -16.31 -17.22 -16.27
N ILE A 96 -15.96 -15.94 -16.28
CA ILE A 96 -16.37 -14.97 -15.24
C ILE A 96 -17.89 -14.83 -15.26
N PHE A 97 -18.48 -14.55 -16.43
CA PHE A 97 -19.93 -14.44 -16.60
C PHE A 97 -20.64 -15.73 -16.19
N GLY A 98 -20.05 -16.90 -16.44
CA GLY A 98 -20.55 -18.19 -16.00
C GLY A 98 -20.76 -18.27 -14.48
N ILE A 99 -19.89 -17.63 -13.70
CA ILE A 99 -19.89 -17.63 -12.23
C ILE A 99 -20.73 -16.47 -11.68
N THR A 100 -20.45 -15.25 -12.13
CA THR A 100 -21.01 -14.02 -11.55
C THR A 100 -22.37 -13.64 -12.14
N LYS A 101 -22.67 -14.14 -13.35
CA LYS A 101 -23.80 -13.73 -14.19
C LYS A 101 -23.80 -12.25 -14.60
N ASP A 102 -22.70 -11.54 -14.35
CA ASP A 102 -22.52 -10.13 -14.69
C ASP A 102 -21.03 -9.78 -14.79
N VAL A 103 -20.66 -9.04 -15.84
CA VAL A 103 -19.31 -8.50 -16.07
C VAL A 103 -19.31 -6.98 -16.22
N SER A 104 -20.48 -6.33 -16.15
CA SER A 104 -20.65 -4.90 -16.40
C SER A 104 -19.83 -4.04 -15.45
N HIS A 105 -19.70 -4.45 -14.18
CA HIS A 105 -18.79 -3.83 -13.21
C HIS A 105 -17.35 -3.76 -13.75
N LEU A 106 -16.81 -4.86 -14.26
CA LEU A 106 -15.45 -4.92 -14.79
C LEU A 106 -15.30 -4.09 -16.07
N GLU A 107 -16.29 -4.15 -16.97
CA GLU A 107 -16.32 -3.34 -18.20
C GLU A 107 -16.36 -1.84 -17.87
N SER A 108 -17.17 -1.43 -16.89
CA SER A 108 -17.27 -0.04 -16.45
C SER A 108 -15.99 0.47 -15.78
N PHE A 109 -15.25 -0.42 -15.10
CA PHE A 109 -14.03 -0.06 -14.39
C PHE A 109 -12.89 0.36 -15.33
N ILE A 110 -12.81 -0.22 -16.53
CA ILE A 110 -11.73 0.05 -17.50
C ILE A 110 -11.67 1.54 -17.86
N ASP A 111 -12.80 2.17 -18.14
CA ASP A 111 -12.88 3.58 -18.55
C ASP A 111 -13.04 4.55 -17.36
N ARG A 112 -13.23 4.02 -16.16
CA ARG A 112 -13.53 4.80 -14.97
C ARG A 112 -12.34 5.63 -14.52
N LYS A 113 -12.55 6.92 -14.24
CA LYS A 113 -11.56 7.71 -13.51
C LYS A 113 -11.65 7.36 -12.02
N ILE A 114 -10.54 6.96 -11.42
CA ILE A 114 -10.50 6.61 -10.00
C ILE A 114 -10.47 7.92 -9.18
N PRO A 115 -11.38 8.11 -8.21
CA PRO A 115 -11.35 9.26 -7.30
C PRO A 115 -10.08 9.27 -6.45
N ILE A 116 -9.57 10.45 -6.13
CA ILE A 116 -8.41 10.63 -5.27
C ILE A 116 -8.79 11.64 -4.19
N ILE A 117 -8.61 11.26 -2.93
CA ILE A 117 -8.83 12.12 -1.76
C ILE A 117 -7.61 12.10 -0.84
N THR A 118 -7.44 13.12 -0.01
CA THR A 118 -6.47 13.08 1.08
C THR A 118 -7.02 12.31 2.28
N PHE A 119 -6.13 11.89 3.18
CA PHE A 119 -6.52 11.30 4.46
C PHE A 119 -7.40 12.26 5.29
N GLU A 120 -7.12 13.57 5.24
CA GLU A 120 -7.95 14.59 5.90
C GLU A 120 -9.37 14.66 5.32
N GLU A 121 -9.50 14.60 3.99
CA GLU A 121 -10.79 14.54 3.31
C GLU A 121 -11.53 13.23 3.67
N ALA A 122 -10.80 12.11 3.75
CA ALA A 122 -11.35 10.83 4.19
C ALA A 122 -11.92 10.93 5.63
N CYS A 123 -11.16 11.52 6.56
CA CYS A 123 -11.62 11.78 7.92
C CYS A 123 -12.89 12.64 7.96
N THR A 124 -12.98 13.65 7.09
CA THR A 124 -14.16 14.52 6.99
C THR A 124 -15.38 13.76 6.47
N ILE A 125 -15.21 12.89 5.47
CA ILE A 125 -16.29 12.05 4.93
C ILE A 125 -16.81 11.08 6.00
N LEU A 126 -15.91 10.57 6.85
CA LEU A 126 -16.19 9.55 7.84
C LEU A 126 -16.56 10.08 9.23
N GLU A 127 -16.58 11.40 9.46
CA GLU A 127 -16.74 12.02 10.78
C GLU A 127 -17.94 11.49 11.59
N ASN A 128 -19.02 11.09 10.92
CA ASN A 128 -20.25 10.59 11.55
C ASN A 128 -20.43 9.06 11.42
N GLU A 129 -19.49 8.35 10.80
CA GLU A 129 -19.54 6.90 10.64
C GLU A 129 -18.92 6.21 11.85
N ILE A 130 -19.71 5.37 12.52
CA ILE A 130 -19.30 4.63 13.72
C ILE A 130 -18.17 3.65 13.35
N ASP A 131 -17.16 3.56 14.21
CA ASP A 131 -15.99 2.66 14.11
C ASP A 131 -15.15 2.84 12.83
N SER A 132 -15.32 3.93 12.09
CA SER A 132 -14.63 4.19 10.82
C SER A 132 -13.22 4.79 10.97
N LEU A 133 -12.96 5.44 12.10
CA LEU A 133 -11.69 6.05 12.45
C LEU A 133 -11.34 5.65 13.89
N GLU A 134 -10.11 5.24 14.09
CA GLU A 134 -9.57 4.94 15.43
C GLU A 134 -8.56 6.03 15.80
N TYR A 135 -8.71 6.65 16.96
CA TYR A 135 -7.71 7.60 17.44
C TYR A 135 -6.63 6.86 18.22
N ASN A 136 -5.38 6.93 17.73
CA ASN A 136 -4.23 6.39 18.44
C ASN A 136 -3.80 7.40 19.53
N ASP A 137 -4.14 7.10 20.79
CA ASP A 137 -3.83 7.94 21.95
C ASP A 137 -2.32 8.10 22.20
N GLU A 138 -1.52 7.08 21.89
CA GLU A 138 -0.06 7.08 22.13
C GLU A 138 0.68 8.00 21.16
N HIS A 139 0.23 8.03 19.91
CA HIS A 139 0.91 8.74 18.84
C HIS A 139 0.17 9.99 18.33
N HIS A 140 -1.05 10.22 18.83
CA HIS A 140 -1.89 11.39 18.59
C HIS A 140 -2.29 11.60 17.13
N PHE A 141 -2.75 10.56 16.45
CA PHE A 141 -3.28 10.64 15.09
C PHE A 141 -4.44 9.66 14.88
N TYR A 142 -5.25 9.88 13.84
CA TYR A 142 -6.31 8.95 13.46
C TYR A 142 -5.79 7.89 12.49
N VAL A 143 -6.25 6.66 12.66
CA VAL A 143 -6.06 5.52 11.76
C VAL A 143 -7.38 5.25 11.05
N LEU A 144 -7.30 4.94 9.76
CA LEU A 144 -8.44 4.45 9.00
C LEU A 144 -8.66 2.96 9.32
N THR A 145 -9.86 2.57 9.74
CA THR A 145 -10.17 1.17 10.05
C THR A 145 -10.71 0.44 8.81
N ASP A 146 -10.77 -0.90 8.84
CA ASP A 146 -11.44 -1.70 7.80
C ASP A 146 -12.88 -1.25 7.52
N VAL A 147 -13.59 -0.80 8.57
CA VAL A 147 -14.94 -0.24 8.45
C VAL A 147 -14.89 1.08 7.69
N GLY A 148 -13.94 1.96 8.02
CA GLY A 148 -13.71 3.22 7.32
C GLY A 148 -13.35 3.01 5.85
N GLU A 149 -12.43 2.09 5.55
CA GLU A 149 -12.08 1.74 4.17
C GLU A 149 -13.29 1.29 3.36
N LYS A 150 -14.09 0.37 3.92
CA LYS A 150 -15.31 -0.10 3.29
C LYS A 150 -16.31 1.03 3.03
N LYS A 151 -16.48 1.94 3.99
CA LYS A 151 -17.37 3.10 3.88
C LYS A 151 -16.92 4.09 2.81
N LEU A 152 -15.61 4.33 2.71
CA LEU A 152 -15.05 5.14 1.62
C LEU A 152 -15.26 4.47 0.27
N MET A 153 -14.99 3.17 0.16
CA MET A 153 -15.28 2.43 -1.08
C MET A 153 -16.78 2.52 -1.44
N GLU A 154 -17.69 2.31 -0.49
CA GLU A 154 -19.14 2.47 -0.72
C GLU A 154 -19.49 3.89 -1.20
N HIS A 155 -18.92 4.93 -0.59
CA HIS A 155 -19.12 6.33 -0.96
C HIS A 155 -18.65 6.63 -2.39
N PHE A 156 -17.54 6.02 -2.82
CA PHE A 156 -16.94 6.21 -4.14
C PHE A 156 -17.25 5.06 -5.11
N GLU A 157 -18.40 4.40 -4.96
CA GLU A 157 -18.89 3.34 -5.85
C GLU A 157 -17.84 2.22 -6.14
N GLY A 158 -17.10 1.81 -5.11
CA GLY A 158 -16.25 0.62 -5.08
C GLY A 158 -14.75 0.85 -5.24
N VAL A 159 -14.28 2.08 -5.50
CA VAL A 159 -12.83 2.35 -5.64
C VAL A 159 -12.47 3.79 -5.28
N VAL A 160 -11.39 3.98 -4.53
CA VAL A 160 -10.83 5.31 -4.22
C VAL A 160 -9.35 5.21 -3.85
N TRP A 161 -8.57 6.20 -4.26
CA TRP A 161 -7.25 6.46 -3.70
C TRP A 161 -7.39 7.36 -2.47
N VAL A 162 -6.80 6.94 -1.35
CA VAL A 162 -6.57 7.80 -0.19
C VAL A 162 -5.08 8.10 -0.16
N LYS A 163 -4.71 9.38 -0.06
CA LYS A 163 -3.30 9.79 -0.04
C LYS A 163 -2.97 10.70 1.13
N ASN A 164 -1.68 10.93 1.36
CA ASN A 164 -1.18 11.86 2.35
C ASN A 164 -1.55 11.45 3.78
N TYR A 165 -1.17 10.23 4.18
CA TYR A 165 -1.41 9.74 5.54
C TYR A 165 -0.49 10.46 6.55
N PRO A 166 -0.87 10.52 7.84
CA PRO A 166 -0.02 11.09 8.88
C PRO A 166 1.37 10.43 8.90
N CYS A 167 2.45 11.19 9.02
CA CYS A 167 3.82 10.63 9.00
C CYS A 167 4.06 9.53 10.04
N LYS A 168 3.34 9.59 11.17
CA LYS A 168 3.44 8.61 12.26
C LYS A 168 2.75 7.29 11.98
N SER A 169 1.87 7.24 10.98
CA SER A 169 1.14 6.02 10.61
C SER A 169 1.85 5.24 9.51
N VAL A 170 3.03 5.69 9.06
CA VAL A 170 3.72 5.11 7.92
C VAL A 170 5.18 4.79 8.25
N PRO A 171 5.83 3.90 7.48
CA PRO A 171 7.24 3.55 7.71
C PRO A 171 8.20 4.72 7.45
N PHE A 172 9.33 4.73 8.16
CA PHE A 172 10.36 5.79 8.11
C PHE A 172 10.94 6.07 6.72
N TYR A 173 10.90 5.08 5.83
CA TYR A 173 11.48 5.18 4.48
C TYR A 173 10.64 6.02 3.52
N GLN A 174 9.43 6.42 3.91
CA GLN A 174 8.60 7.30 3.09
C GLN A 174 9.06 8.76 3.19
N ARG A 175 8.92 9.49 2.10
CA ARG A 175 9.15 10.94 2.06
C ARG A 175 8.07 11.65 2.87
N PHE A 176 8.48 12.54 3.77
CA PHE A 176 7.56 13.34 4.59
C PHE A 176 7.40 14.76 4.05
N SER A 177 6.26 15.39 4.36
CA SER A 177 6.07 16.82 4.20
C SER A 177 7.04 17.58 5.12
N THR A 178 7.45 18.78 4.72
CA THR A 178 8.43 19.58 5.48
C THR A 178 7.96 19.93 6.90
N ASP A 179 6.65 19.99 7.12
CA ASP A 179 6.02 20.23 8.42
C ASP A 179 5.65 18.94 9.18
N TYR A 180 6.02 17.75 8.64
CA TYR A 180 5.74 16.43 9.22
C TYR A 180 4.25 16.17 9.49
N LEU A 181 3.36 16.81 8.74
CA LEU A 181 1.91 16.58 8.83
C LEU A 181 1.48 15.33 8.07
N PHE A 182 2.09 15.06 6.92
CA PHE A 182 1.74 13.91 6.09
C PHE A 182 2.94 13.34 5.33
N ALA A 183 2.87 12.06 4.97
CA ALA A 183 3.81 11.42 4.06
C ALA A 183 3.29 11.44 2.62
N TYR A 184 4.19 11.45 1.64
CA TYR A 184 3.82 11.37 0.23
C TYR A 184 3.54 9.91 -0.17
N ASN A 185 2.47 9.35 0.39
CA ASN A 185 1.97 8.00 0.12
C ASN A 185 0.51 7.98 -0.31
N ALA A 186 0.08 6.86 -0.87
CA ALA A 186 -1.31 6.60 -1.20
C ALA A 186 -1.63 5.11 -1.20
N ASP A 187 -2.85 4.80 -0.77
CA ASP A 187 -3.43 3.47 -0.74
C ASP A 187 -4.64 3.43 -1.68
N LEU A 188 -4.69 2.42 -2.54
CA LEU A 188 -5.82 2.15 -3.42
C LEU A 188 -6.77 1.18 -2.73
N LEU A 189 -7.90 1.71 -2.29
CA LEU A 189 -8.99 0.91 -1.74
C LEU A 189 -9.83 0.38 -2.90
N LEU A 190 -9.85 -0.94 -3.06
CA LEU A 190 -10.57 -1.63 -4.14
C LEU A 190 -10.96 -3.04 -3.68
N GLY A 191 -12.21 -3.43 -3.95
CA GLY A 191 -12.67 -4.78 -3.64
C GLY A 191 -12.88 -5.01 -2.14
N ILE A 192 -11.93 -5.68 -1.48
CA ILE A 192 -12.06 -6.06 -0.06
C ILE A 192 -11.37 -5.09 0.92
N GLY A 193 -10.63 -4.11 0.42
CA GLY A 193 -9.86 -3.14 1.22
C GLY A 193 -8.71 -2.57 0.41
N GLU A 194 -7.60 -2.24 1.08
CA GLU A 194 -6.34 -1.90 0.42
C GLU A 194 -5.88 -3.00 -0.57
N THR A 195 -5.71 -2.63 -1.84
CA THR A 195 -5.18 -3.51 -2.89
C THR A 195 -3.75 -3.12 -3.31
N VAL A 196 -3.41 -1.83 -3.24
CA VAL A 196 -2.07 -1.32 -3.58
C VAL A 196 -1.71 -0.15 -2.65
N GLY A 197 -0.65 -0.30 -1.87
CA GLY A 197 0.05 0.79 -1.20
C GLY A 197 1.22 1.30 -2.02
N CYS A 198 1.42 2.61 -2.08
CA CYS A 198 2.57 3.24 -2.75
C CYS A 198 3.02 4.51 -2.04
N GLY A 199 4.27 4.92 -2.24
CA GLY A 199 4.77 6.18 -1.67
C GLY A 199 6.13 6.58 -2.20
N GLU A 200 6.39 7.87 -2.19
CA GLU A 200 7.72 8.41 -2.45
C GLU A 200 8.68 7.98 -1.33
N ARG A 201 9.92 7.68 -1.70
CA ARG A 201 10.97 7.29 -0.74
C ARG A 201 11.81 8.50 -0.34
N CYS A 202 12.45 8.42 0.81
CA CYS A 202 13.51 9.37 1.17
C CYS A 202 14.59 9.40 0.07
N GLU A 203 14.95 10.59 -0.39
CA GLU A 203 15.96 10.76 -1.44
C GLU A 203 17.38 10.63 -0.89
N THR A 204 17.56 11.04 0.36
CA THR A 204 18.87 11.16 1.01
C THR A 204 18.98 10.31 2.28
N TYR A 205 20.22 9.97 2.63
CA TYR A 205 20.51 9.27 3.88
C TYR A 205 20.09 10.12 5.09
N GLU A 206 20.36 11.43 5.04
CA GLU A 206 20.03 12.38 6.10
C GLU A 206 18.53 12.41 6.36
N GLU A 207 17.71 12.49 5.30
CA GLU A 207 16.25 12.44 5.39
C GLU A 207 15.75 11.13 6.02
N ALA A 208 16.30 9.98 5.60
CA ALA A 208 15.93 8.69 6.18
C ALA A 208 16.27 8.61 7.68
N VAL A 209 17.44 9.12 8.09
CA VAL A 209 17.86 9.16 9.50
C VAL A 209 17.00 10.13 10.32
N GLU A 210 16.62 11.28 9.76
CA GLU A 210 15.69 12.22 10.41
C GLU A 210 14.33 11.54 10.66
N ASN A 211 13.81 10.82 9.67
CA ASN A 211 12.56 10.07 9.81
C ASN A 211 12.66 8.92 10.81
N MET A 212 13.76 8.17 10.82
CA MET A 212 14.01 7.14 11.83
C MET A 212 14.00 7.73 13.24
N ASN A 213 14.68 8.87 13.46
CA ASN A 213 14.68 9.55 14.75
C ASN A 213 13.28 10.05 15.14
N TYR A 214 12.54 10.62 14.18
CA TYR A 214 11.17 11.09 14.40
C TYR A 214 10.23 9.95 14.82
N LEU A 215 10.37 8.76 14.21
CA LEU A 215 9.58 7.57 14.50
C LEU A 215 10.20 6.64 15.56
N GLN A 216 11.32 7.03 16.18
CA GLN A 216 12.05 6.24 17.18
C GLN A 216 12.46 4.83 16.70
N VAL A 217 12.89 4.74 15.44
CA VAL A 217 13.46 3.52 14.83
C VAL A 217 14.97 3.49 15.06
N ASP A 218 15.50 2.35 15.50
CA ASP A 218 16.94 2.16 15.70
C ASP A 218 17.67 1.96 14.36
N ALA A 219 18.49 2.94 13.98
CA ALA A 219 19.23 2.90 12.72
C ALA A 219 20.25 1.75 12.64
N SER A 220 20.68 1.17 13.77
CA SER A 220 21.64 0.06 13.78
C SER A 220 21.07 -1.25 13.23
N GLU A 221 19.75 -1.36 13.12
CA GLU A 221 19.08 -2.49 12.46
C GLU A 221 19.22 -2.44 10.92
N TYR A 222 19.68 -1.31 10.37
CA TYR A 222 19.74 -1.04 8.93
C TYR A 222 21.17 -0.72 8.43
N SER A 223 22.20 -0.95 9.25
CA SER A 223 23.61 -0.61 8.99
C SER A 223 24.52 -1.82 8.77
#